data_AF-A0A6G1LIH5-F1
#
_entry.id   AF-A0A6G1LIH5-F1
#
_cell.length_a   1.000
_cell.length_b   1.000
_cell.length_c   1.000
_cell.angle_alpha   90.00
_cell.angle_beta   90.00
_cell.angle_gamma   90.00
#
_symmetry.space_group_name_H-M   'P 1'
#
loop_
_entity.id
_entity.type
_entity.pdbx_description
1 polymer ?
#
loop_
_entity_poly.entity_id
_entity_poly.type
_entity_poly.pdbx_seq_one_letter_code
_entity_poly.pdbx_strand_id
1 'polypeptide(L)'
;MPEHPATPPERTAEIIRQVEYYFSDVNLPHDAHMLGLTGGDGNGPVSLSQIMSFRKMKPFRPKTAVREALRQSKFVEITRDNQHVKRRYPLMVPISVKPELNVARVKKAENLAKGLTKKMLEPTGFEINATQGPISPEQHRQDCDRYSTDLSFPDRLENLVNDFNNRRKMHQDTRAIFEKFVISGGLECNTRAFQGGASKKDMKKQGLDKEEIAMLTAYYGVSEEVKEALWAADDGDLDKALWEVDFETVAKAFLSSEFMECFDWHNTAQIRTACLVLYNFYQYAIYHSAFPDHDADIGAAQAACILAENELPKLAFVDQALPGDFNAACSTLMRGYYADVHRSAASAGPGLDDDWTKVGYNMGLSMEQATTIFKLGIAAYGTEQQYLQAAAALNDGGNAITTVSEEQLGLEIVRVELPTQDVTSFYSEARDRFFEDGKRYVLSMGKLVCKRWELPFAPQSDLPPHVVEARKAAAAVNSEIQFLVEEETLKRCVPGMKLDAVVKELSLGIKWIDRVEKVYPTFFIALLNDRVREWHEPGPPKPCMMRQNMQKLAKSGALEAIMAGGSGTDGFEGEGGMDDGDYSDEDPK
;
A
#
# COMPACT_ATOMS: atom_id res chain seq x y z
N MET A 1 69.74 -15.14 26.95
CA MET A 1 69.35 -16.28 27.80
C MET A 1 68.13 -16.92 27.18
N PRO A 2 68.11 -18.23 26.87
CA PRO A 2 66.91 -18.90 26.40
C PRO A 2 66.04 -19.30 27.60
N GLU A 3 64.78 -18.86 27.60
CA GLU A 3 63.76 -19.23 28.57
C GLU A 3 63.52 -20.75 28.54
N HIS A 4 63.55 -21.38 29.72
CA HIS A 4 63.22 -22.79 29.88
C HIS A 4 61.80 -23.10 29.36
N PRO A 5 61.56 -24.23 28.66
CA PRO A 5 60.21 -24.65 28.33
C PRO A 5 59.49 -25.07 29.61
N ALA A 6 58.58 -24.21 30.10
CA ALA A 6 57.72 -24.48 31.25
C ALA A 6 57.01 -25.84 31.12
N THR A 7 56.89 -26.56 32.23
CA THR A 7 56.31 -27.90 32.29
C THR A 7 54.80 -27.88 31.94
N PRO A 8 54.20 -29.00 31.47
CA PRO A 8 52.78 -29.06 31.07
C PRO A 8 51.74 -28.52 32.09
N PRO A 9 51.88 -28.76 33.42
CA PRO A 9 50.95 -28.19 34.39
C PRO A 9 51.11 -26.67 34.60
N GLU A 10 52.32 -26.14 34.48
CA GLU A 10 52.59 -24.69 34.62
C GLU A 10 51.94 -23.88 33.48
N ARG A 11 51.99 -24.41 32.25
CA ARG A 11 51.31 -23.79 31.09
C ARG A 11 49.79 -23.76 31.24
N THR A 12 49.22 -24.78 31.88
CA THR A 12 47.77 -24.89 32.12
C THR A 12 47.31 -23.82 33.11
N ALA A 13 48.06 -23.63 34.20
CA ALA A 13 47.78 -22.58 35.17
C ALA A 13 47.90 -21.17 34.58
N GLU A 14 48.86 -20.94 33.69
CA GLU A 14 49.05 -19.65 33.03
C GLU A 14 47.90 -19.31 32.06
N ILE A 15 47.40 -20.29 31.31
CA ILE A 15 46.22 -20.15 30.44
C ILE A 15 45.00 -19.75 31.26
N ILE A 16 44.74 -20.46 32.36
CA ILE A 16 43.59 -20.19 33.24
C ILE A 16 43.71 -18.78 33.81
N ARG A 17 44.86 -18.42 34.38
CA ARG A 17 45.11 -17.09 34.96
C ARG A 17 44.87 -15.97 33.95
N GLN A 18 45.33 -16.15 32.72
CA GLN A 18 45.22 -15.12 31.69
C GLN A 18 43.77 -14.92 31.21
N VAL A 19 42.99 -16.00 31.07
CA VAL A 19 41.57 -15.92 30.69
C VAL A 19 40.73 -15.41 31.86
N GLU A 20 40.97 -15.87 33.09
CA GLU A 20 40.31 -15.34 34.29
C GLU A 20 40.56 -13.84 34.48
N TYR A 21 41.78 -13.37 34.19
CA TYR A 21 42.09 -11.94 34.21
C TYR A 21 41.22 -11.15 33.23
N TYR A 22 41.05 -11.61 31.98
CA TYR A 22 40.21 -10.89 31.00
C TYR A 22 38.75 -10.77 31.44
N PHE A 23 38.22 -11.80 32.12
CA PHE A 23 36.85 -11.82 32.64
C PHE A 23 36.71 -11.31 34.07
N SER A 24 37.81 -10.89 34.71
CA SER A 24 37.84 -10.49 36.12
C SER A 24 37.07 -9.19 36.37
N ASP A 25 36.62 -9.01 37.61
CA ASP A 25 35.91 -7.80 38.04
C ASP A 25 36.80 -6.55 38.02
N VAL A 26 38.12 -6.71 37.93
CA VAL A 26 39.07 -5.61 37.82
C VAL A 26 39.21 -5.16 36.37
N ASN A 27 39.35 -6.10 35.43
CA ASN A 27 39.60 -5.79 34.02
C ASN A 27 38.31 -5.52 33.24
N LEU A 28 37.30 -6.38 33.38
CA LEU A 28 36.12 -6.39 32.52
C LEU A 28 35.31 -5.07 32.57
N PRO A 29 35.07 -4.41 33.72
CA PRO A 29 34.37 -3.12 33.75
C PRO A 29 35.10 -1.96 33.07
N HIS A 30 36.42 -2.09 32.86
CA HIS A 30 37.30 -1.06 32.32
C HIS A 30 37.78 -1.36 30.89
N ASP A 31 37.54 -2.58 30.38
CA ASP A 31 38.01 -3.04 29.06
C ASP A 31 36.89 -2.94 28.02
N ALA A 32 36.91 -1.85 27.25
CA ALA A 32 35.90 -1.56 26.23
C ALA A 32 35.78 -2.68 25.17
N HIS A 33 36.90 -3.33 24.82
CA HIS A 33 36.94 -4.36 23.79
C HIS A 33 36.34 -5.68 24.31
N MET A 34 36.66 -6.08 25.54
CA MET A 34 36.04 -7.24 26.18
C MET A 34 34.55 -7.03 26.48
N LEU A 35 34.13 -5.82 26.86
CA LEU A 35 32.73 -5.45 27.00
C LEU A 35 31.97 -5.55 25.66
N GLY A 36 32.58 -5.09 24.57
CA GLY A 36 32.02 -5.23 23.22
C GLY A 36 31.86 -6.69 22.77
N LEU A 37 32.75 -7.59 23.20
CA LEU A 37 32.66 -9.03 22.90
C LEU A 37 31.65 -9.79 23.75
N THR A 38 31.36 -9.31 24.96
CA THR A 38 30.42 -9.92 25.92
C THR A 38 29.00 -9.39 25.78
N GLY A 39 28.71 -8.53 24.80
CA GLY A 39 27.35 -8.01 24.57
C GLY A 39 27.01 -6.73 25.34
N GLY A 40 28.01 -6.05 25.91
CA GLY A 40 27.85 -4.75 26.56
C GLY A 40 27.49 -4.81 28.04
N ASP A 41 26.93 -5.92 28.53
CA ASP A 41 26.59 -6.15 29.94
C ASP A 41 27.68 -6.94 30.71
N GLY A 42 28.72 -7.41 30.01
CA GLY A 42 29.81 -8.20 30.59
C GLY A 42 29.50 -9.70 30.77
N ASN A 43 28.31 -10.18 30.44
CA ASN A 43 27.85 -11.52 30.80
C ASN A 43 27.66 -12.48 29.61
N GLY A 44 27.66 -11.97 28.38
CA GLY A 44 27.48 -12.78 27.19
C GLY A 44 28.67 -13.72 26.88
N PRO A 45 28.42 -14.82 26.15
CA PRO A 45 29.44 -15.78 25.76
C PRO A 45 30.38 -15.24 24.68
N VAL A 46 31.70 -15.43 24.87
CA VAL A 46 32.75 -14.98 23.93
C VAL A 46 33.38 -16.17 23.21
N SER A 47 33.66 -16.03 21.91
CA SER A 47 34.29 -17.11 21.13
C SER A 47 35.71 -17.40 21.59
N LEU A 48 36.02 -18.68 21.83
CA LEU A 48 37.37 -19.11 22.20
C LEU A 48 38.40 -18.80 21.10
N SER A 49 37.99 -18.85 19.82
CA SER A 49 38.85 -18.44 18.71
C SER A 49 39.24 -16.96 18.78
N GLN A 50 38.34 -16.10 19.25
CA GLN A 50 38.61 -14.66 19.40
C GLN A 50 39.57 -14.42 20.57
N ILE A 51 39.36 -15.08 21.71
CA ILE A 51 40.25 -15.00 22.88
C ILE A 51 41.67 -15.46 22.51
N MET A 52 41.81 -16.54 21.75
CA MET A 52 43.11 -17.04 21.27
C MET A 52 43.82 -16.10 20.28
N SER A 53 43.11 -15.12 19.72
CA SER A 53 43.71 -14.11 18.83
C SER A 53 44.39 -12.97 19.61
N PHE A 54 44.13 -12.84 20.92
CA PHE A 54 44.71 -11.81 21.77
C PHE A 54 46.22 -12.01 21.94
N ARG A 55 46.96 -10.91 22.02
CA ARG A 55 48.43 -10.90 22.04
C ARG A 55 49.02 -11.88 23.09
N LYS A 56 48.47 -11.90 24.31
CA LYS A 56 48.95 -12.79 25.38
C LYS A 56 48.45 -14.24 25.26
N MET A 57 47.44 -14.51 24.43
CA MET A 57 46.91 -15.86 24.22
C MET A 57 47.48 -16.56 22.97
N LYS A 58 48.09 -15.80 22.04
CA LYS A 58 48.69 -16.33 20.80
C LYS A 58 49.69 -17.48 21.00
N PRO A 59 50.57 -17.48 22.03
CA PRO A 59 51.54 -18.56 22.25
C PRO A 59 50.91 -19.89 22.68
N PHE A 60 49.69 -19.85 23.24
CA PHE A 60 49.01 -21.04 23.77
C PHE A 60 48.18 -21.71 22.68
N ARG A 61 48.85 -22.56 21.89
CA ARG A 61 48.22 -23.48 20.91
C ARG A 61 48.62 -24.92 21.24
N PRO A 62 47.74 -25.92 21.04
CA PRO A 62 46.49 -25.92 20.27
C PRO A 62 45.21 -25.56 21.06
N LYS A 63 44.11 -25.27 20.34
CA LYS A 63 42.79 -24.90 20.91
C LYS A 63 42.18 -25.98 21.82
N THR A 64 42.52 -27.24 21.58
CA THR A 64 42.12 -28.38 22.42
C THR A 64 42.72 -28.30 23.81
N ALA A 65 44.01 -28.01 23.92
CA ALA A 65 44.71 -27.85 25.21
C ALA A 65 44.16 -26.68 26.02
N VAL A 66 43.85 -25.54 25.37
CA VAL A 66 43.21 -24.39 26.03
C VAL A 66 41.82 -24.75 26.55
N ARG A 67 41.04 -25.54 25.80
CA ARG A 67 39.70 -26.00 26.24
C ARG A 67 39.79 -26.90 27.47
N GLU A 68 40.74 -27.83 27.49
CA GLU A 68 40.94 -28.74 28.62
C GLU A 68 41.42 -27.99 29.87
N ALA A 69 42.31 -27.01 29.72
CA ALA A 69 42.73 -26.11 30.78
C ALA A 69 41.54 -25.32 31.36
N LEU A 70 40.73 -24.69 30.50
CA LEU A 70 39.61 -23.85 30.94
C LEU A 70 38.47 -24.63 31.61
N ARG A 71 38.35 -25.95 31.38
CA ARG A 71 37.40 -26.80 32.13
C ARG A 71 37.75 -26.91 33.62
N GLN A 72 39.02 -26.72 33.98
CA GLN A 72 39.50 -26.76 35.36
C GLN A 72 39.28 -25.42 36.10
N SER A 73 38.89 -24.36 35.40
CA SER A 73 38.61 -23.06 36.02
C SER A 73 37.31 -23.08 36.84
N LYS A 74 37.39 -22.43 38.01
CA LYS A 74 36.24 -22.19 38.89
C LYS A 74 35.51 -20.87 38.59
N PHE A 75 36.08 -20.03 37.72
CA PHE A 75 35.58 -18.67 37.45
C PHE A 75 34.92 -18.55 36.07
N VAL A 76 35.47 -19.21 35.06
CA VAL A 76 34.89 -19.27 33.70
C VAL A 76 34.36 -20.67 33.39
N GLU A 77 33.34 -20.73 32.53
CA GLU A 77 32.79 -21.96 31.99
C GLU A 77 32.76 -21.94 30.46
N ILE A 78 32.92 -23.13 29.89
CA ILE A 78 32.79 -23.35 28.45
C ILE A 78 31.33 -23.72 28.18
N THR A 79 30.70 -23.04 27.23
CA THR A 79 29.32 -23.31 26.82
C THR A 79 29.20 -24.72 26.20
N ARG A 80 27.99 -25.29 26.16
CA ARG A 80 27.70 -26.64 25.63
C ARG A 80 28.31 -26.89 24.25
N ASP A 81 28.42 -25.86 23.42
CA ASP A 81 29.00 -25.93 22.07
C ASP A 81 30.52 -26.17 22.05
N ASN A 82 31.22 -26.14 23.20
CA ASN A 82 32.69 -26.25 23.32
C ASN A 82 33.48 -25.17 22.53
N GLN A 83 32.80 -24.13 22.05
CA GLN A 83 33.36 -23.04 21.24
C GLN A 83 33.36 -21.67 21.95
N HIS A 84 32.54 -21.50 22.99
CA HIS A 84 32.36 -20.23 23.69
C HIS A 84 32.73 -20.33 25.17
N VAL A 85 33.25 -19.24 25.73
CA VAL A 85 33.60 -19.09 27.14
C VAL A 85 32.76 -17.97 27.73
N LYS A 86 32.18 -18.21 28.90
CA LYS A 86 31.43 -17.20 29.67
C LYS A 86 31.81 -17.26 31.14
N ARG A 87 31.49 -16.21 31.90
CA ARG A 87 31.64 -16.21 33.35
C ARG A 87 30.63 -17.20 33.96
N ARG A 88 31.03 -17.93 34.99
CA ARG A 88 30.11 -18.76 35.78
C ARG A 88 29.15 -17.91 36.61
N TYR A 89 29.67 -16.81 37.15
CA TYR A 89 28.92 -15.86 37.95
C TYR A 89 28.88 -14.50 37.24
N PRO A 90 27.70 -13.87 37.12
CA PRO A 90 27.56 -12.61 36.43
C PRO A 90 28.39 -11.51 37.09
N LEU A 91 28.80 -10.52 36.29
CA LEU A 91 29.45 -9.32 36.78
C LEU A 91 28.45 -8.51 37.60
N MET A 92 28.75 -8.28 38.89
CA MET A 92 27.90 -7.49 39.79
C MET A 92 28.38 -6.04 39.94
N VAL A 93 29.56 -5.72 39.40
CA VAL A 93 30.17 -4.38 39.47
C VAL A 93 29.67 -3.52 38.31
N PRO A 94 29.32 -2.24 38.53
CA PRO A 94 28.89 -1.35 37.46
C PRO A 94 30.01 -1.10 36.45
N ILE A 95 29.64 -1.02 35.18
CA ILE A 95 30.56 -0.81 34.06
C ILE A 95 31.06 0.65 34.07
N SER A 96 32.37 0.83 33.91
CA SER A 96 33.04 2.15 33.98
C SER A 96 33.26 2.77 32.60
N VAL A 97 33.35 1.95 31.54
CA VAL A 97 33.69 2.39 30.17
C VAL A 97 32.61 1.97 29.17
N LYS A 98 32.35 2.82 28.16
CA LYS A 98 31.42 2.48 27.07
C LYS A 98 31.96 1.30 26.24
N PRO A 99 31.15 0.26 25.97
CA PRO A 99 31.58 -0.89 25.17
C PRO A 99 31.99 -0.50 23.73
N GLU A 100 33.10 -1.05 23.25
CA GLU A 100 33.53 -0.90 21.85
C GLU A 100 32.77 -1.91 20.97
N LEU A 101 31.54 -1.55 20.60
CA LEU A 101 30.70 -2.36 19.74
C LEU A 101 31.24 -2.35 18.31
N ASN A 102 31.52 -3.54 17.76
CA ASN A 102 31.86 -3.66 16.35
C ASN A 102 30.62 -3.35 15.50
N VAL A 103 30.56 -2.14 14.97
CA VAL A 103 29.42 -1.60 14.19
C VAL A 103 29.01 -2.54 13.06
N ALA A 104 29.96 -3.23 12.41
CA ALA A 104 29.67 -4.18 11.34
C ALA A 104 28.98 -5.47 11.86
N ARG A 105 29.34 -5.97 13.04
CA ARG A 105 28.65 -7.11 13.68
C ARG A 105 27.25 -6.74 14.13
N VAL A 106 27.08 -5.55 14.71
CA VAL A 106 25.76 -5.04 15.14
C VAL A 106 24.83 -4.90 13.95
N LYS A 107 25.25 -4.17 12.90
CA LYS A 107 24.47 -4.05 11.65
C LYS A 107 24.13 -5.40 11.03
N LYS A 108 25.07 -6.36 11.03
CA LYS A 108 24.81 -7.71 10.51
C LYS A 108 23.77 -8.46 11.35
N ALA A 109 23.83 -8.35 12.68
CA ALA A 109 22.86 -8.97 13.57
C ALA A 109 21.47 -8.32 13.45
N GLU A 110 21.41 -7.00 13.35
CA GLU A 110 20.18 -6.25 13.08
C GLU A 110 19.56 -6.63 11.73
N ASN A 111 20.36 -6.71 10.67
CA ASN A 111 19.88 -7.12 9.35
C ASN A 111 19.38 -8.57 9.36
N LEU A 112 20.06 -9.48 10.09
CA LEU A 112 19.62 -10.86 10.24
C LEU A 112 18.33 -10.96 11.05
N ALA A 113 18.17 -10.17 12.12
CA ALA A 113 16.93 -10.09 12.89
C ALA A 113 15.76 -9.55 12.06
N LYS A 114 16.04 -8.68 11.09
CA LYS A 114 15.08 -8.19 10.08
C LYS A 114 14.88 -9.15 8.89
N GLY A 115 15.51 -10.33 8.89
CA GLY A 115 15.41 -11.30 7.79
C GLY A 115 16.10 -10.88 6.48
N LEU A 116 16.90 -9.81 6.48
CA LEU A 116 17.52 -9.26 5.28
C LEU A 116 18.75 -10.08 4.87
N THR A 117 18.72 -10.64 3.66
CA THR A 117 19.87 -11.37 3.09
C THR A 117 20.92 -10.42 2.51
N LYS A 118 22.17 -10.88 2.34
CA LYS A 118 23.24 -10.09 1.71
C LYS A 118 22.84 -9.53 0.34
N LYS A 119 22.07 -10.29 -0.45
CA LYS A 119 21.55 -9.84 -1.74
C LYS A 119 20.48 -8.76 -1.62
N MET A 120 19.72 -8.70 -0.52
CA MET A 120 18.71 -7.66 -0.28
C MET A 120 19.31 -6.33 0.18
N LEU A 121 20.61 -6.29 0.45
CA LEU A 121 21.35 -5.08 0.83
C LEU A 121 22.11 -4.45 -0.35
N GLU A 122 22.07 -5.09 -1.53
CA GLU A 122 22.66 -4.51 -2.74
C GLU A 122 21.75 -3.42 -3.29
N PRO A 123 22.31 -2.34 -3.87
CA PRO A 123 21.52 -1.28 -4.49
C PRO A 123 20.54 -1.85 -5.52
N THR A 124 19.28 -1.50 -5.37
CA THR A 124 18.18 -2.05 -6.19
C THR A 124 18.02 -1.32 -7.52
N GLY A 125 18.65 -0.15 -7.64
CA GLY A 125 18.49 0.77 -8.76
C GLY A 125 17.25 1.66 -8.65
N PHE A 126 16.51 1.59 -7.54
CA PHE A 126 15.38 2.46 -7.23
C PHE A 126 15.74 3.56 -6.23
N GLU A 127 17.01 3.70 -5.82
CA GLU A 127 17.41 4.68 -4.82
C GLU A 127 17.28 6.12 -5.36
N ILE A 128 16.81 7.06 -4.53
CA ILE A 128 16.55 8.46 -4.91
C ILE A 128 17.82 9.17 -5.45
N ASN A 129 19.00 8.74 -5.00
CA ASN A 129 20.29 9.26 -5.46
C ASN A 129 21.00 8.34 -6.47
N ALA A 130 20.33 7.31 -6.99
CA ALA A 130 20.85 6.47 -8.06
C ALA A 130 20.85 7.23 -9.38
N THR A 131 21.67 8.27 -9.47
CA THR A 131 21.94 8.98 -10.71
C THR A 131 22.54 7.97 -11.69
N GLN A 132 21.87 7.75 -12.82
CA GLN A 132 22.45 6.98 -13.90
C GLN A 132 23.70 7.73 -14.39
N GLY A 133 24.87 7.10 -14.29
CA GLY A 133 26.12 7.69 -14.78
C GLY A 133 26.05 7.88 -16.30
N PRO A 134 26.80 8.84 -16.89
CA PRO A 134 26.65 9.26 -18.29
C PRO A 134 26.58 8.09 -19.28
N ILE A 135 25.66 8.16 -20.25
CA ILE A 135 25.52 7.14 -21.29
C ILE A 135 26.84 7.03 -22.06
N SER A 136 27.40 5.82 -22.10
CA SER A 136 28.59 5.58 -22.91
C SER A 136 28.23 5.68 -24.41
N PRO A 137 29.16 6.09 -25.29
CA PRO A 137 28.87 6.17 -26.73
C PRO A 137 28.37 4.86 -27.34
N GLU A 138 28.81 3.72 -26.79
CA GLU A 138 28.33 2.40 -27.19
C GLU A 138 26.88 2.14 -26.80
N GLN A 139 26.52 2.48 -25.56
CA GLN A 139 25.13 2.37 -25.10
C GLN A 139 24.22 3.31 -25.86
N HIS A 140 24.67 4.54 -26.15
CA HIS A 140 23.87 5.48 -26.93
C HIS A 140 23.57 4.95 -28.34
N ARG A 141 24.54 4.31 -29.00
CA ARG A 141 24.30 3.64 -30.29
C ARG A 141 23.27 2.51 -30.17
N GLN A 142 23.40 1.67 -29.15
CA GLN A 142 22.45 0.59 -28.89
C GLN A 142 21.04 1.14 -28.61
N ASP A 143 20.93 2.23 -27.86
CA ASP A 143 19.66 2.88 -27.56
C ASP A 143 19.04 3.50 -28.83
N CYS A 144 19.84 4.11 -29.70
CA CYS A 144 19.39 4.63 -31.00
C CYS A 144 18.82 3.53 -31.91
N ASP A 145 19.45 2.36 -31.94
CA ASP A 145 18.95 1.23 -32.75
C ASP A 145 17.68 0.63 -32.12
N ARG A 146 17.66 0.51 -30.79
CA ARG A 146 16.60 -0.19 -30.04
C ARG A 146 15.32 0.62 -29.82
N TYR A 147 15.45 1.94 -29.81
CA TYR A 147 14.34 2.89 -29.67
C TYR A 147 14.18 3.79 -30.91
N SER A 148 14.70 3.35 -32.07
CA SER A 148 14.54 4.10 -33.33
C SER A 148 13.08 4.39 -33.61
N THR A 149 12.79 5.61 -34.06
CA THR A 149 11.44 6.03 -34.51
C THR A 149 10.96 5.26 -35.75
N ASP A 150 11.85 4.53 -36.42
CA ASP A 150 11.50 3.62 -37.51
C ASP A 150 10.79 2.34 -37.02
N LEU A 151 10.89 2.04 -35.71
CA LEU A 151 10.18 0.93 -35.07
C LEU A 151 8.78 1.35 -34.63
N SER A 152 7.85 0.39 -34.65
CA SER A 152 6.49 0.62 -34.18
C SER A 152 6.47 1.02 -32.70
N PHE A 153 5.46 1.78 -32.28
CA PHE A 153 5.31 2.15 -30.87
C PHE A 153 5.25 0.92 -29.94
N PRO A 154 4.48 -0.15 -30.24
CA PRO A 154 4.48 -1.37 -29.45
C PRO A 154 5.86 -1.99 -29.27
N ASP A 155 6.66 -2.10 -30.34
CA ASP A 155 8.00 -2.71 -30.26
C ASP A 155 8.94 -1.90 -29.36
N ARG A 156 8.90 -0.56 -29.47
CA ARG A 156 9.66 0.33 -28.59
C ARG A 156 9.24 0.19 -27.13
N LEU A 157 7.93 0.05 -26.87
CA LEU A 157 7.39 -0.11 -25.51
C LEU A 157 7.78 -1.46 -24.89
N GLU A 158 7.68 -2.54 -25.65
CA GLU A 158 8.14 -3.86 -25.21
C GLU A 158 9.63 -3.86 -24.89
N ASN A 159 10.45 -3.25 -25.75
CA ASN A 159 11.88 -3.09 -25.51
C ASN A 159 12.15 -2.31 -24.23
N LEU A 160 11.50 -1.16 -24.04
CA LEU A 160 11.69 -0.30 -22.87
C LEU A 160 11.36 -1.04 -21.57
N VAL A 161 10.19 -1.67 -21.50
CA VAL A 161 9.71 -2.37 -20.29
C VAL A 161 10.62 -3.55 -19.95
N ASN A 162 11.01 -4.35 -20.94
CA ASN A 162 11.90 -5.48 -20.71
C ASN A 162 13.33 -5.05 -20.35
N ASP A 163 13.84 -3.97 -20.93
CA ASP A 163 15.17 -3.45 -20.58
C ASP A 163 15.20 -2.90 -19.16
N PHE A 164 14.17 -2.13 -18.79
CA PHE A 164 14.00 -1.64 -17.42
C PHE A 164 13.94 -2.81 -16.44
N ASN A 165 13.11 -3.82 -16.74
CA ASN A 165 12.97 -5.01 -15.92
C ASN A 165 14.28 -5.81 -15.77
N ASN A 166 15.06 -5.96 -16.84
CA ASN A 166 16.32 -6.71 -16.81
C ASN A 166 17.46 -5.95 -16.12
N ARG A 167 17.45 -4.61 -16.13
CA ARG A 167 18.49 -3.77 -15.53
C ARG A 167 18.24 -3.48 -14.05
N ARG A 168 16.98 -3.47 -13.61
CA ARG A 168 16.62 -3.21 -12.22
C ARG A 168 16.50 -4.49 -11.42
N LYS A 169 16.82 -4.42 -10.13
CA LYS A 169 16.65 -5.54 -9.21
C LYS A 169 15.37 -5.32 -8.42
N MET A 170 14.28 -5.90 -8.92
CA MET A 170 12.97 -5.82 -8.26
C MET A 170 12.87 -6.84 -7.13
N HIS A 171 12.53 -6.36 -5.94
CA HIS A 171 12.05 -7.17 -4.82
C HIS A 171 10.55 -7.41 -4.95
N GLN A 172 9.99 -8.26 -4.08
CA GLN A 172 8.59 -8.70 -4.12
C GLN A 172 7.61 -7.54 -4.30
N ASP A 173 7.67 -6.52 -3.45
CA ASP A 173 6.73 -5.39 -3.51
C ASP A 173 6.91 -4.53 -4.77
N THR A 174 8.16 -4.15 -5.10
CA THR A 174 8.46 -3.39 -6.32
C THR A 174 8.07 -4.14 -7.59
N ARG A 175 8.18 -5.48 -7.57
CA ARG A 175 7.82 -6.35 -8.68
C ARG A 175 6.31 -6.40 -8.86
N ALA A 176 5.57 -6.62 -7.77
CA ALA A 176 4.11 -6.65 -7.79
C ALA A 176 3.53 -5.32 -8.29
N ILE A 177 4.06 -4.19 -7.81
CA ILE A 177 3.63 -2.86 -8.26
C ILE A 177 3.96 -2.66 -9.74
N PHE A 178 5.19 -2.95 -10.16
CA PHE A 178 5.59 -2.77 -11.56
C PHE A 178 4.75 -3.64 -12.51
N GLU A 179 4.52 -4.91 -12.16
CA GLU A 179 3.67 -5.82 -12.94
C GLU A 179 2.26 -5.28 -13.09
N LYS A 180 1.61 -4.87 -11.98
CA LYS A 180 0.28 -4.27 -12.04
C LYS A 180 0.26 -2.99 -12.86
N PHE A 181 1.29 -2.14 -12.73
CA PHE A 181 1.41 -0.89 -13.47
C PHE A 181 1.55 -1.09 -14.98
N VAL A 182 2.33 -2.07 -15.45
CA VAL A 182 2.45 -2.31 -16.89
C VAL A 182 1.23 -3.01 -17.47
N ILE A 183 0.57 -3.89 -16.70
CA ILE A 183 -0.66 -4.57 -17.14
C ILE A 183 -1.81 -3.58 -17.30
N SER A 184 -2.09 -2.82 -16.24
CA SER A 184 -2.05 -1.36 -16.30
C SER A 184 -2.24 -0.60 -17.60
N GLY A 185 -1.14 -0.50 -18.35
CA GLY A 185 -1.01 0.25 -19.58
C GLY A 185 -1.20 -0.58 -20.84
N GLY A 186 -1.81 -1.77 -20.76
CA GLY A 186 -2.08 -2.62 -21.94
C GLY A 186 -0.99 -3.63 -22.27
N LEU A 187 -0.10 -3.95 -21.31
CA LEU A 187 0.85 -5.05 -21.46
C LEU A 187 0.34 -6.34 -20.82
N GLU A 188 0.89 -7.45 -21.25
CA GLU A 188 0.65 -8.77 -20.69
C GLU A 188 1.95 -9.44 -20.28
N CYS A 189 1.86 -10.29 -19.25
CA CYS A 189 2.97 -11.16 -18.86
C CYS A 189 2.97 -12.38 -19.77
N ASN A 190 3.98 -12.49 -20.63
CA ASN A 190 4.08 -13.58 -21.59
C ASN A 190 4.53 -14.87 -20.88
N THR A 191 3.63 -15.86 -20.77
CA THR A 191 3.93 -17.18 -20.18
C THR A 191 4.94 -17.98 -21.02
N ARG A 192 5.20 -17.58 -22.28
CA ARG A 192 6.19 -18.24 -23.16
C ARG A 192 7.62 -18.24 -22.60
N ALA A 193 7.98 -17.28 -21.75
CA ALA A 193 9.29 -17.23 -21.09
C ALA A 193 9.59 -18.49 -20.22
N PHE A 194 8.58 -19.28 -19.87
CA PHE A 194 8.72 -20.53 -19.10
C PHE A 194 8.49 -21.82 -19.90
N GLN A 195 7.94 -21.76 -21.12
CA GLN A 195 7.66 -22.98 -21.91
C GLN A 195 8.91 -23.62 -22.54
N GLY A 196 10.03 -22.87 -22.65
CA GLY A 196 11.24 -23.35 -23.31
C GLY A 196 12.29 -24.03 -22.43
N GLY A 197 12.21 -23.93 -21.09
CA GLY A 197 13.12 -24.59 -20.13
C GLY A 197 14.63 -24.26 -20.22
N ALA A 198 15.09 -23.57 -21.26
CA ALA A 198 16.50 -23.26 -21.50
C ALA A 198 16.92 -22.01 -20.71
N SER A 199 18.01 -22.10 -19.95
CA SER A 199 18.54 -20.92 -19.24
C SER A 199 19.21 -19.95 -20.21
N LYS A 200 19.37 -18.67 -19.82
CA LYS A 200 20.17 -17.68 -20.58
C LYS A 200 21.61 -18.18 -20.88
N LYS A 201 22.13 -19.14 -20.11
CA LYS A 201 23.44 -19.77 -20.37
C LYS A 201 23.36 -20.83 -21.48
N ASP A 202 22.25 -21.53 -21.61
CA ASP A 202 22.05 -22.56 -22.62
C ASP A 202 21.79 -21.92 -23.98
N MET A 203 21.01 -20.83 -24.03
CA MET A 203 20.81 -20.05 -25.25
C MET A 203 22.13 -19.46 -25.78
N LYS A 204 23.01 -18.93 -24.90
CA LYS A 204 24.36 -18.49 -25.30
C LYS A 204 25.23 -19.61 -25.85
N LYS A 205 25.07 -20.84 -25.33
CA LYS A 205 25.80 -22.02 -25.84
C LYS A 205 25.24 -22.48 -27.18
N GLN A 206 23.97 -22.24 -27.45
CA GLN A 206 23.32 -22.49 -28.74
C GLN A 206 23.72 -21.46 -29.81
N GLY A 207 24.53 -20.46 -29.46
CA GLY A 207 25.05 -19.48 -30.41
C GLY A 207 24.13 -18.28 -30.65
N LEU A 208 23.01 -18.19 -29.91
CA LEU A 208 22.12 -17.04 -29.95
C LEU A 208 22.86 -15.79 -29.44
N ASP A 209 22.69 -14.68 -30.15
CA ASP A 209 23.28 -13.42 -29.74
C ASP A 209 22.54 -12.81 -28.53
N LYS A 210 23.00 -11.64 -28.06
CA LYS A 210 22.38 -11.01 -26.88
C LYS A 210 20.96 -10.51 -27.15
N GLU A 211 20.65 -10.13 -28.39
CA GLU A 211 19.39 -9.54 -28.80
C GLU A 211 18.34 -10.62 -29.01
N GLU A 212 18.70 -11.71 -29.67
CA GLU A 212 17.87 -12.92 -29.82
C GLU A 212 17.52 -13.51 -28.45
N ILE A 213 18.48 -13.56 -27.51
CA ILE A 213 18.22 -13.99 -26.14
C ILE A 213 17.28 -13.02 -25.42
N ALA A 214 17.42 -11.71 -25.63
CA ALA A 214 16.56 -10.72 -25.01
C ALA A 214 15.11 -10.86 -25.51
N MET A 215 14.91 -11.06 -26.81
CA MET A 215 13.61 -11.28 -27.42
C MET A 215 12.97 -12.59 -26.94
N LEU A 216 13.71 -13.70 -26.93
CA LEU A 216 13.23 -15.01 -26.46
C LEU A 216 12.97 -15.07 -24.94
N THR A 217 13.56 -14.16 -24.17
CA THR A 217 13.35 -14.06 -22.72
C THR A 217 12.55 -12.83 -22.30
N ALA A 218 11.93 -12.13 -23.27
CA ALA A 218 11.02 -11.03 -23.00
C ALA A 218 9.87 -11.55 -22.14
N TYR A 219 9.66 -10.88 -21.00
CA TYR A 219 8.66 -11.27 -20.03
C TYR A 219 7.35 -10.50 -20.22
N TYR A 220 7.45 -9.25 -20.68
CA TYR A 220 6.30 -8.41 -20.97
C TYR A 220 6.15 -8.24 -22.48
N GLY A 221 4.92 -8.34 -22.98
CA GLY A 221 4.54 -8.01 -24.36
C GLY A 221 3.36 -7.04 -24.35
N VAL A 222 3.17 -6.24 -25.39
CA VAL A 222 1.93 -5.47 -25.57
C VAL A 222 0.83 -6.46 -25.98
N SER A 223 -0.38 -6.31 -25.43
CA SER A 223 -1.49 -7.22 -25.77
C SER A 223 -1.83 -7.14 -27.25
N GLU A 224 -2.34 -8.23 -27.81
CA GLU A 224 -2.65 -8.28 -29.25
C GLU A 224 -3.80 -7.31 -29.59
N GLU A 225 -4.76 -7.11 -28.69
CA GLU A 225 -5.85 -6.15 -28.86
C GLU A 225 -5.34 -4.71 -28.95
N VAL A 226 -4.33 -4.36 -28.15
CA VAL A 226 -3.69 -3.05 -28.19
C VAL A 226 -2.91 -2.87 -29.49
N LYS A 227 -2.18 -3.90 -29.94
CA LYS A 227 -1.46 -3.87 -31.22
C LYS A 227 -2.41 -3.68 -32.40
N GLU A 228 -3.48 -4.46 -32.45
CA GLU A 228 -4.49 -4.38 -33.51
C GLU A 228 -5.14 -2.99 -33.56
N ALA A 229 -5.46 -2.40 -32.41
CA ALA A 229 -6.05 -1.06 -32.35
C ALA A 229 -5.08 0.04 -32.81
N LEU A 230 -3.79 -0.07 -32.45
CA LEU A 230 -2.77 0.89 -32.88
C LEU A 230 -2.51 0.79 -34.39
N TRP A 231 -2.41 -0.42 -34.94
CA TRP A 231 -2.27 -0.62 -36.39
C TRP A 231 -3.49 -0.13 -37.16
N ALA A 232 -4.69 -0.35 -36.64
CA ALA A 232 -5.91 0.19 -37.22
C ALA A 232 -5.91 1.73 -37.27
N ALA A 233 -5.37 2.39 -36.25
CA ALA A 233 -5.21 3.84 -36.24
C ALA A 233 -4.26 4.33 -37.34
N ASP A 234 -3.13 3.66 -37.53
CA ASP A 234 -2.15 3.95 -38.60
C ASP A 234 -2.77 3.76 -40.01
N ASP A 235 -3.63 2.75 -40.16
CA ASP A 235 -4.36 2.48 -41.41
C ASP A 235 -5.58 3.42 -41.62
N GLY A 236 -5.89 4.29 -40.66
CA GLY A 236 -7.02 5.23 -40.71
C GLY A 236 -8.39 4.61 -40.41
N ASP A 237 -8.43 3.39 -39.88
CA ASP A 237 -9.65 2.70 -39.43
C ASP A 237 -10.02 3.15 -38.01
N LEU A 238 -10.62 4.35 -37.93
CA LEU A 238 -11.00 4.99 -36.67
C LEU A 238 -12.01 4.19 -35.83
N ASP A 239 -12.80 3.30 -36.45
CA ASP A 239 -13.77 2.46 -35.73
C ASP A 239 -13.09 1.40 -34.86
N LYS A 240 -11.83 1.07 -35.16
CA LYS A 240 -11.01 0.10 -34.40
C LYS A 240 -9.85 0.75 -33.63
N ALA A 241 -9.59 2.04 -33.83
CA ALA A 241 -8.62 2.84 -33.10
C ALA A 241 -9.10 3.20 -31.67
N LEU A 242 -9.40 2.17 -30.86
CA LEU A 242 -9.99 2.32 -29.53
C LEU A 242 -8.97 2.67 -28.43
N TRP A 243 -7.67 2.66 -28.77
CA TRP A 243 -6.57 2.86 -27.83
C TRP A 243 -5.74 4.08 -28.21
N GLU A 244 -5.39 4.88 -27.20
CA GLU A 244 -4.53 6.06 -27.31
C GLU A 244 -3.30 5.91 -26.40
N VAL A 245 -2.17 6.46 -26.85
CA VAL A 245 -0.94 6.50 -26.07
C VAL A 245 -0.92 7.76 -25.22
N ASP A 246 -1.10 7.60 -23.90
CA ASP A 246 -1.07 8.69 -22.92
C ASP A 246 -0.43 8.22 -21.61
N PHE A 247 0.83 8.61 -21.37
CA PHE A 247 1.60 8.23 -20.19
C PHE A 247 1.12 8.96 -18.93
N GLU A 248 0.74 10.23 -19.01
CA GLU A 248 0.25 11.01 -17.88
C GLU A 248 -1.05 10.42 -17.32
N THR A 249 -2.02 10.15 -18.19
CA THR A 249 -3.32 9.62 -17.83
C THR A 249 -3.20 8.21 -17.24
N VAL A 250 -2.37 7.34 -17.83
CA VAL A 250 -2.12 6.00 -17.28
C VAL A 250 -1.45 6.08 -15.91
N ALA A 251 -0.47 6.97 -15.70
CA ALA A 251 0.16 7.14 -14.39
C ALA A 251 -0.83 7.59 -13.32
N LYS A 252 -1.67 8.58 -13.65
CA LYS A 252 -2.71 9.10 -12.75
C LYS A 252 -3.77 8.05 -12.44
N ALA A 253 -4.30 7.37 -13.45
CA ALA A 253 -5.31 6.34 -13.29
C ALA A 253 -4.79 5.17 -12.45
N PHE A 254 -3.58 4.69 -12.73
CA PHE A 254 -2.97 3.63 -11.92
C PHE A 254 -2.84 4.03 -10.45
N LEU A 255 -2.27 5.21 -10.16
CA LEU A 255 -2.03 5.66 -8.78
C LEU A 255 -3.30 6.05 -8.02
N SER A 256 -4.40 6.35 -8.72
CA SER A 256 -5.67 6.80 -8.13
C SER A 256 -6.80 5.75 -8.15
N SER A 257 -6.55 4.58 -8.76
CA SER A 257 -7.52 3.49 -8.89
C SER A 257 -6.84 2.14 -8.58
N GLU A 258 -6.21 1.52 -9.58
CA GLU A 258 -5.58 0.18 -9.49
C GLU A 258 -4.63 0.01 -8.29
N PHE A 259 -3.79 1.02 -8.01
CA PHE A 259 -2.90 0.99 -6.87
C PHE A 259 -3.68 0.95 -5.54
N MET A 260 -4.73 1.75 -5.42
CA MET A 260 -5.55 1.84 -4.20
C MET A 260 -6.40 0.59 -3.97
N GLU A 261 -6.75 -0.13 -5.03
CA GLU A 261 -7.51 -1.39 -4.94
C GLU A 261 -6.62 -2.61 -4.67
N CYS A 262 -5.40 -2.64 -5.23
CA CYS A 262 -4.51 -3.78 -5.12
C CYS A 262 -3.50 -3.72 -3.96
N PHE A 263 -3.26 -2.53 -3.38
CA PHE A 263 -2.21 -2.31 -2.39
C PHE A 263 -2.72 -1.50 -1.18
N ASP A 264 -2.04 -1.63 -0.04
CA ASP A 264 -2.30 -0.86 1.18
C ASP A 264 -1.78 0.57 1.02
N TRP A 265 -2.62 1.42 0.44
CA TRP A 265 -2.36 2.83 0.23
C TRP A 265 -2.49 3.66 1.53
N HIS A 266 -2.84 3.07 2.67
CA HIS A 266 -2.71 3.72 3.98
C HIS A 266 -1.26 3.62 4.52
N ASN A 267 -0.46 2.70 3.98
CA ASN A 267 0.95 2.57 4.30
C ASN A 267 1.82 3.53 3.47
N THR A 268 2.35 4.57 4.12
CA THR A 268 3.22 5.58 3.49
C THR A 268 4.46 4.98 2.81
N ALA A 269 5.02 3.88 3.34
CA ALA A 269 6.17 3.23 2.72
C ALA A 269 5.80 2.53 1.40
N GLN A 270 4.59 1.98 1.32
CA GLN A 270 4.08 1.35 0.10
C GLN A 270 3.73 2.39 -0.96
N ILE A 271 3.06 3.48 -0.58
CA ILE A 271 2.84 4.66 -1.45
C ILE A 271 4.15 5.14 -2.06
N ARG A 272 5.17 5.35 -1.22
CA ARG A 272 6.48 5.81 -1.66
C ARG A 272 7.13 4.84 -2.63
N THR A 273 7.04 3.54 -2.35
CA THR A 273 7.57 2.49 -3.22
C THR A 273 6.90 2.53 -4.60
N ALA A 274 5.57 2.70 -4.64
CA ALA A 274 4.85 2.76 -5.90
C ALA A 274 5.22 4.00 -6.74
N CYS A 275 5.18 5.18 -6.13
CA CYS A 275 5.55 6.43 -6.80
C CYS A 275 6.99 6.37 -7.33
N LEU A 276 7.91 5.76 -6.56
CA LEU A 276 9.31 5.60 -6.92
C LEU A 276 9.51 4.62 -8.08
N VAL A 277 8.76 3.51 -8.14
CA VAL A 277 8.82 2.55 -9.24
C VAL A 277 8.42 3.22 -10.55
N LEU A 278 7.27 3.91 -10.57
CA LEU A 278 6.77 4.62 -11.76
C LEU A 278 7.72 5.76 -12.17
N TYR A 279 8.14 6.59 -11.21
CA TYR A 279 9.06 7.70 -11.48
C TYR A 279 10.37 7.22 -12.09
N ASN A 280 10.96 6.14 -11.58
CA ASN A 280 12.20 5.57 -12.13
C ASN A 280 11.99 4.96 -13.52
N PHE A 281 10.82 4.39 -13.81
CA PHE A 281 10.49 3.88 -15.14
C PHE A 281 10.43 5.02 -16.16
N TYR A 282 9.69 6.08 -15.86
CA TYR A 282 9.62 7.26 -16.73
C TYR A 282 10.95 7.99 -16.85
N GLN A 283 11.73 8.07 -15.76
CA GLN A 283 13.08 8.62 -15.80
C GLN A 283 13.99 7.80 -16.70
N TYR A 284 13.86 6.47 -16.68
CA TYR A 284 14.60 5.59 -17.57
C TYR A 284 14.21 5.82 -19.04
N ALA A 285 12.92 5.98 -19.33
CA ALA A 285 12.42 6.28 -20.68
C ALA A 285 13.02 7.58 -21.25
N ILE A 286 12.98 8.67 -20.47
CA ILE A 286 13.60 9.96 -20.86
C ILE A 286 15.10 9.82 -21.01
N TYR A 287 15.76 9.16 -20.05
CA TYR A 287 17.22 9.02 -20.06
C TYR A 287 17.72 8.32 -21.32
N HIS A 288 17.01 7.28 -21.78
CA HIS A 288 17.36 6.55 -22.99
C HIS A 288 16.72 7.11 -24.27
N SER A 289 16.01 8.25 -24.19
CA SER A 289 15.32 8.88 -25.32
C SER A 289 14.39 7.89 -26.05
N ALA A 290 13.68 7.04 -25.29
CA ALA A 290 12.92 5.92 -25.83
C ALA A 290 11.70 6.36 -26.67
N PHE A 291 11.10 7.49 -26.29
CA PHE A 291 9.95 8.07 -26.96
C PHE A 291 10.09 9.59 -27.07
N PRO A 292 10.94 10.10 -27.97
CA PRO A 292 11.18 11.54 -28.11
C PRO A 292 9.89 12.34 -28.37
N ASP A 293 8.95 11.72 -29.10
CA ASP A 293 7.66 12.32 -29.45
C ASP A 293 6.72 12.49 -28.23
N HIS A 294 6.98 11.78 -27.13
CA HIS A 294 6.18 11.78 -25.91
C HIS A 294 6.94 12.28 -24.67
N ASP A 295 8.12 12.89 -24.82
CA ASP A 295 8.93 13.34 -23.68
C ASP A 295 8.18 14.31 -22.75
N ALA A 296 7.34 15.18 -23.30
CA ALA A 296 6.52 16.12 -22.52
C ALA A 296 5.47 15.38 -21.67
N ASP A 297 4.82 14.39 -22.25
CA ASP A 297 3.80 13.55 -21.60
C ASP A 297 4.43 12.65 -20.53
N ILE A 298 5.58 12.03 -20.83
CA ILE A 298 6.37 11.27 -19.85
C ILE A 298 6.83 12.17 -18.69
N GLY A 299 7.21 13.41 -18.97
CA GLY A 299 7.52 14.41 -17.95
C GLY A 299 6.30 14.75 -17.06
N ALA A 300 5.11 14.84 -17.64
CA ALA A 300 3.86 15.03 -16.90
C ALA A 300 3.51 13.79 -16.04
N ALA A 301 3.76 12.58 -16.54
CA ALA A 301 3.63 11.34 -15.78
C ALA A 301 4.58 11.29 -14.56
N GLN A 302 5.82 11.80 -14.68
CA GLN A 302 6.72 11.97 -13.54
C GLN A 302 6.18 12.98 -12.53
N ALA A 303 5.63 14.11 -12.99
CA ALA A 303 5.02 15.09 -12.12
C ALA A 303 3.81 14.52 -11.36
N ALA A 304 3.01 13.66 -12.00
CA ALA A 304 1.92 12.92 -11.35
C ALA A 304 2.42 12.00 -10.23
N CYS A 305 3.55 11.30 -10.42
CA CYS A 305 4.16 10.48 -9.36
C CYS A 305 4.57 11.32 -8.14
N ILE A 306 5.16 12.50 -8.38
CA ILE A 306 5.54 13.43 -7.30
C ILE A 306 4.30 13.97 -6.58
N LEU A 307 3.26 14.31 -7.34
CA LEU A 307 1.99 14.75 -6.76
C LEU A 307 1.37 13.66 -5.87
N ALA A 308 1.34 12.42 -6.35
CA ALA A 308 0.82 11.27 -5.62
C ALA A 308 1.59 10.99 -4.31
N GLU A 309 2.93 11.02 -4.33
CA GLU A 309 3.75 10.81 -3.12
C GLU A 309 3.42 11.85 -2.02
N ASN A 310 3.06 13.07 -2.42
CA ASN A 310 2.70 14.15 -1.50
C ASN A 310 1.23 14.13 -1.05
N GLU A 311 0.31 13.68 -1.92
CA GLU A 311 -1.12 13.77 -1.69
C GLU A 311 -1.72 12.50 -1.09
N LEU A 312 -1.33 11.31 -1.55
CA LEU A 312 -1.91 10.05 -1.06
C LEU A 312 -1.77 9.84 0.46
N PRO A 313 -0.67 10.21 1.14
CA PRO A 313 -0.62 10.14 2.60
C PRO A 313 -1.62 11.06 3.30
N LYS A 314 -1.92 12.22 2.69
CA LYS A 314 -2.96 13.13 3.21
C LYS A 314 -4.35 12.55 2.96
N LEU A 315 -4.57 11.97 1.78
CA LEU A 315 -5.81 11.29 1.43
C LEU A 315 -6.10 10.13 2.39
N ALA A 316 -5.09 9.32 2.72
CA ALA A 316 -5.23 8.19 3.65
C ALA A 316 -5.65 8.64 5.05
N PHE A 317 -5.12 9.79 5.52
CA PHE A 317 -5.59 10.38 6.76
C PHE A 317 -7.04 10.88 6.64
N VAL A 318 -7.37 11.56 5.55
CA VAL A 318 -8.71 12.11 5.32
C VAL A 318 -9.76 10.99 5.24
N ASP A 319 -9.44 9.88 4.58
CA ASP A 319 -10.27 8.66 4.52
C ASP A 319 -10.61 8.11 5.91
N GLN A 320 -9.59 8.00 6.77
CA GLN A 320 -9.76 7.49 8.14
C GLN A 320 -10.47 8.48 9.06
N ALA A 321 -10.29 9.78 8.83
CA ALA A 321 -10.80 10.83 9.71
C ALA A 321 -12.19 11.34 9.32
N LEU A 322 -12.61 11.20 8.07
CA LEU A 322 -13.96 11.52 7.65
C LEU A 322 -14.96 10.44 8.13
N PRO A 323 -16.23 10.82 8.41
CA PRO A 323 -16.82 12.13 8.20
C PRO A 323 -16.45 13.17 9.28
N GLY A 324 -15.69 12.81 10.30
CA GLY A 324 -15.31 13.69 11.41
C GLY A 324 -16.28 13.61 12.59
N ASP A 325 -15.85 14.09 13.76
CA ASP A 325 -16.58 13.97 15.03
C ASP A 325 -17.92 14.70 14.99
N PHE A 326 -17.99 15.89 14.39
CA PHE A 326 -19.26 16.63 14.27
C PHE A 326 -20.28 15.88 13.41
N ASN A 327 -19.85 15.35 12.28
CA ASN A 327 -20.74 14.62 11.39
C ASN A 327 -21.13 13.26 11.99
N ALA A 328 -20.19 12.57 12.66
CA ALA A 328 -20.50 11.38 13.44
C ALA A 328 -21.49 11.69 14.57
N ALA A 329 -21.39 12.86 15.22
CA ALA A 329 -22.34 13.29 16.25
C ALA A 329 -23.75 13.51 15.68
N CYS A 330 -23.86 14.18 14.52
CA CYS A 330 -25.13 14.27 13.78
C CYS A 330 -25.69 12.88 13.48
N SER A 331 -24.85 11.95 13.02
CA SER A 331 -25.26 10.58 12.77
C SER A 331 -25.77 9.87 14.00
N THR A 332 -25.08 9.99 15.13
CA THR A 332 -25.46 9.32 16.36
C THR A 332 -26.80 9.83 16.88
N LEU A 333 -27.00 11.15 16.88
CA LEU A 333 -28.22 11.78 17.40
C LEU A 333 -29.43 11.55 16.50
N MET A 334 -29.23 11.53 15.18
CA MET A 334 -30.32 11.55 14.19
C MET A 334 -30.59 10.18 13.55
N ARG A 335 -30.15 9.09 14.21
CA ARG A 335 -30.32 7.71 13.73
C ARG A 335 -29.73 7.46 12.33
N GLY A 336 -28.56 8.05 12.08
CA GLY A 336 -27.73 7.78 10.90
C GLY A 336 -26.88 6.52 11.05
N TYR A 337 -25.86 6.39 10.21
CA TYR A 337 -24.98 5.22 10.13
C TYR A 337 -24.28 4.88 11.47
N TYR A 338 -23.77 5.88 12.19
CA TYR A 338 -23.04 5.74 13.46
C TYR A 338 -23.92 5.63 14.72
N ALA A 339 -25.25 5.53 14.59
CA ALA A 339 -26.15 5.49 15.75
C ALA A 339 -25.95 4.28 16.65
N ASP A 340 -25.67 3.11 16.07
CA ASP A 340 -25.53 1.84 16.81
C ASP A 340 -24.08 1.33 16.87
N VAL A 341 -23.11 2.16 16.47
CA VAL A 341 -21.70 1.76 16.33
C VAL A 341 -20.90 1.92 17.64
N HIS A 342 -21.32 2.81 18.54
CA HIS A 342 -20.62 3.02 19.81
C HIS A 342 -20.77 1.80 20.73
N ARG A 343 -19.66 1.09 21.01
CA ARG A 343 -19.61 0.09 22.07
C ARG A 343 -19.38 0.76 23.43
N SER A 344 -20.33 0.59 24.35
CA SER A 344 -20.12 1.00 25.74
C SER A 344 -19.06 0.13 26.41
N ALA A 345 -18.24 0.70 27.30
CA ALA A 345 -17.30 -0.06 28.13
C ALA A 345 -17.98 -1.20 28.91
N ALA A 346 -19.29 -1.08 29.21
CA ALA A 346 -20.10 -2.13 29.84
C ALA A 346 -20.35 -3.37 28.94
N SER A 347 -20.14 -3.24 27.63
CA SER A 347 -20.27 -4.33 26.65
C SER A 347 -18.93 -5.05 26.36
N ALA A 348 -17.82 -4.51 26.85
CA ALA A 348 -16.55 -5.23 26.91
C ALA A 348 -16.56 -6.14 28.14
N GLY A 349 -16.46 -7.45 27.95
CA GLY A 349 -16.42 -8.41 29.06
C GLY A 349 -15.29 -8.10 30.04
N PRO A 350 -15.39 -8.51 31.32
CA PRO A 350 -14.33 -8.29 32.29
C PRO A 350 -13.06 -9.02 31.86
N GLY A 351 -11.96 -8.30 31.63
CA GLY A 351 -10.63 -8.87 31.35
C GLY A 351 -10.13 -8.75 29.90
N LEU A 352 -10.78 -7.98 29.03
CA LEU A 352 -10.18 -7.57 27.76
C LEU A 352 -9.35 -6.31 28.00
N ASP A 353 -8.05 -6.51 28.25
CA ASP A 353 -7.08 -5.42 28.34
C ASP A 353 -7.15 -4.57 27.06
N ASP A 354 -7.24 -3.26 27.30
CA ASP A 354 -7.56 -2.15 26.39
C ASP A 354 -6.41 -1.82 25.41
N ASP A 355 -5.74 -2.86 24.88
CA ASP A 355 -4.57 -2.75 24.00
C ASP A 355 -4.90 -3.03 22.52
N TRP A 356 -6.04 -3.67 22.25
CA TRP A 356 -6.57 -3.86 20.87
C TRP A 356 -7.47 -2.71 20.39
N THR A 357 -7.82 -1.77 21.27
CA THR A 357 -8.75 -0.66 21.02
C THR A 357 -8.09 0.63 20.54
N LYS A 358 -6.79 0.61 20.21
CA LYS A 358 -6.08 1.79 19.71
C LYS A 358 -5.78 1.71 18.22
N VAL A 359 -6.26 2.75 17.54
CA VAL A 359 -5.96 3.23 16.18
C VAL A 359 -6.82 2.58 15.07
N GLY A 360 -7.71 3.38 14.48
CA GLY A 360 -8.23 3.15 13.12
C GLY A 360 -9.70 2.75 12.97
N TYR A 361 -10.42 2.42 14.05
CA TYR A 361 -11.85 2.13 13.97
C TYR A 361 -12.67 3.31 14.49
N ASN A 362 -13.56 3.85 13.66
CA ASN A 362 -14.62 4.78 14.07
C ASN A 362 -15.60 4.06 15.00
N MET A 363 -15.17 3.81 16.24
CA MET A 363 -16.06 3.47 17.35
C MET A 363 -16.91 4.72 17.54
N GLY A 364 -18.13 4.73 17.00
CA GLY A 364 -19.03 5.89 16.98
C GLY A 364 -19.15 6.57 18.34
N LEU A 365 -19.71 7.77 18.41
CA LEU A 365 -19.70 8.59 19.63
C LEU A 365 -20.75 8.13 20.66
N SER A 366 -20.48 8.35 21.96
CA SER A 366 -21.52 8.18 22.97
C SER A 366 -22.60 9.25 22.82
N MET A 367 -23.83 9.00 23.28
CA MET A 367 -24.91 10.00 23.20
C MET A 367 -24.56 11.33 23.89
N GLU A 368 -23.82 11.29 25.00
CA GLU A 368 -23.37 12.48 25.72
C GLU A 368 -22.31 13.25 24.91
N GLN A 369 -21.34 12.54 24.34
CA GLN A 369 -20.30 13.13 23.51
C GLN A 369 -20.90 13.76 22.25
N ALA A 370 -21.77 13.02 21.55
CA ALA A 370 -22.45 13.48 20.35
C ALA A 370 -23.30 14.73 20.63
N THR A 371 -24.07 14.72 21.73
CA THR A 371 -24.87 15.89 22.15
C THR A 371 -23.98 17.11 22.38
N THR A 372 -22.84 16.93 23.04
CA THR A 372 -21.91 18.02 23.37
C THR A 372 -21.26 18.59 22.11
N ILE A 373 -20.71 17.73 21.25
CA ILE A 373 -20.07 18.12 19.99
C ILE A 373 -21.06 18.86 19.09
N PHE A 374 -22.28 18.32 18.93
CA PHE A 374 -23.32 18.95 18.12
C PHE A 374 -23.68 20.34 18.66
N LYS A 375 -23.97 20.46 19.96
CA LYS A 375 -24.31 21.76 20.58
C LYS A 375 -23.20 22.79 20.40
N LEU A 376 -21.94 22.39 20.54
CA LEU A 376 -20.80 23.29 20.35
C LEU A 376 -20.62 23.69 18.88
N GLY A 377 -20.81 22.77 17.94
CA GLY A 377 -20.79 23.09 16.50
C GLY A 377 -21.88 24.08 16.11
N ILE A 378 -23.12 23.89 16.58
CA ILE A 378 -24.22 24.84 16.32
C ILE A 378 -23.97 26.18 17.02
N ALA A 379 -23.41 26.19 18.22
CA ALA A 379 -23.08 27.44 18.92
C ALA A 379 -21.99 28.25 18.20
N ALA A 380 -21.01 27.57 17.60
CA ALA A 380 -19.91 28.23 16.90
C ALA A 380 -20.27 28.70 15.47
N TYR A 381 -21.10 27.93 14.76
CA TYR A 381 -21.33 28.12 13.31
C TYR A 381 -22.78 28.29 12.91
N GLY A 382 -23.73 27.96 13.78
CA GLY A 382 -25.16 28.08 13.52
C GLY A 382 -25.68 29.50 13.76
N THR A 383 -26.86 29.78 13.21
CA THR A 383 -27.62 30.99 13.56
C THR A 383 -28.21 30.88 14.97
N GLU A 384 -28.52 32.01 15.59
CA GLU A 384 -29.17 32.05 16.91
C GLU A 384 -30.47 31.23 16.92
N GLN A 385 -31.26 31.30 15.84
CA GLN A 385 -32.48 30.51 15.70
C GLN A 385 -32.20 29.00 15.66
N GLN A 386 -31.20 28.57 14.88
CA GLN A 386 -30.80 27.16 14.81
C GLN A 386 -30.30 26.66 16.16
N TYR A 387 -29.55 27.48 16.90
CA TYR A 387 -29.06 27.14 18.23
C TYR A 387 -30.21 26.95 19.23
N LEU A 388 -31.16 27.88 19.29
CA LEU A 388 -32.30 27.78 20.20
C LEU A 388 -33.20 26.57 19.90
N GLN A 389 -33.46 26.31 18.61
CA GLN A 389 -34.23 25.15 18.18
C GLN A 389 -33.50 23.83 18.51
N ALA A 390 -32.19 23.77 18.27
CA ALA A 390 -31.36 22.62 18.60
C ALA A 390 -31.32 22.36 20.12
N ALA A 391 -31.11 23.39 20.92
CA ALA A 391 -31.03 23.30 22.37
C ALA A 391 -32.36 22.81 22.98
N ALA A 392 -33.50 23.33 22.49
CA ALA A 392 -34.82 22.90 22.93
C ALA A 392 -35.07 21.42 22.56
N ALA A 393 -34.81 21.04 21.30
CA ALA A 393 -35.07 19.69 20.82
C ALA A 393 -34.24 18.61 21.53
N LEU A 394 -32.97 18.91 21.87
CA LEU A 394 -32.10 17.96 22.55
C LEU A 394 -32.44 17.78 24.04
N ASN A 395 -33.08 18.76 24.68
CA ASN A 395 -33.57 18.61 26.06
C ASN A 395 -34.81 17.71 26.13
N ASP A 396 -35.58 17.61 25.05
CA ASP A 396 -36.75 16.71 24.92
C ASP A 396 -36.37 15.32 24.37
N GLY A 397 -35.09 14.94 24.43
CA GLY A 397 -34.59 13.64 23.96
C GLY A 397 -34.33 13.55 22.45
N GLY A 398 -34.22 14.69 21.75
CA GLY A 398 -33.78 14.77 20.35
C GLY A 398 -34.87 14.58 19.29
N ASN A 399 -36.09 14.19 19.67
CA ASN A 399 -37.16 13.81 18.73
C ASN A 399 -37.67 14.94 17.80
N ALA A 400 -37.37 16.20 18.10
CA ALA A 400 -37.84 17.34 17.30
C ALA A 400 -36.93 17.69 16.09
N ILE A 401 -35.69 17.18 16.04
CA ILE A 401 -34.82 17.35 14.86
C ILE A 401 -34.95 16.09 14.01
N THR A 402 -35.39 16.26 12.77
CA THR A 402 -35.57 15.15 11.82
C THR A 402 -34.71 15.37 10.58
N THR A 403 -34.31 14.27 9.95
CA THR A 403 -33.67 14.28 8.63
C THR A 403 -34.74 14.52 7.56
N VAL A 404 -34.57 15.56 6.75
CA VAL A 404 -35.52 15.96 5.69
C VAL A 404 -35.13 15.44 4.31
N SER A 405 -33.84 15.17 4.08
CA SER A 405 -33.34 14.56 2.85
C SER A 405 -32.13 13.67 3.10
N GLU A 406 -31.97 12.67 2.25
CA GLU A 406 -30.83 11.76 2.20
C GLU A 406 -30.48 11.54 0.73
N GLU A 407 -29.24 11.85 0.36
CA GLU A 407 -28.74 11.73 -1.02
C GLU A 407 -27.32 11.15 -0.99
N GLN A 408 -27.05 10.14 -1.82
CA GLN A 408 -25.68 9.75 -2.15
C GLN A 408 -25.15 10.70 -3.22
N LEU A 409 -24.04 11.37 -2.93
CA LEU A 409 -23.47 12.43 -3.76
C LEU A 409 -21.98 12.21 -3.96
N GLY A 410 -21.53 12.37 -5.20
CA GLY A 410 -20.15 12.72 -5.47
C GLY A 410 -19.91 14.19 -5.10
N LEU A 411 -18.83 14.45 -4.38
CA LEU A 411 -18.43 15.77 -3.91
C LEU A 411 -16.98 16.04 -4.33
N GLU A 412 -16.69 17.23 -4.81
CA GLU A 412 -15.33 17.73 -5.03
C GLU A 412 -15.05 18.88 -4.07
N ILE A 413 -13.94 18.79 -3.34
CA ILE A 413 -13.52 19.82 -2.39
C ILE A 413 -13.11 21.07 -3.18
N VAL A 414 -13.80 22.18 -2.96
CA VAL A 414 -13.50 23.47 -3.62
C VAL A 414 -12.51 24.27 -2.79
N ARG A 415 -12.73 24.32 -1.46
CA ARG A 415 -11.83 25.00 -0.52
C ARG A 415 -12.04 24.49 0.91
N VAL A 416 -11.08 24.84 1.75
CA VAL A 416 -11.07 24.57 3.19
C VAL A 416 -11.00 25.89 3.94
N GLU A 417 -11.89 26.08 4.92
CA GLU A 417 -11.90 27.24 5.81
C GLU A 417 -11.55 26.75 7.23
N LEU A 418 -10.31 26.99 7.66
CA LEU A 418 -9.85 26.65 9.01
C LEU A 418 -10.54 27.53 10.07
N PRO A 419 -10.69 27.06 11.33
CA PRO A 419 -11.25 27.87 12.40
C PRO A 419 -10.49 29.18 12.59
N THR A 420 -11.22 30.26 12.86
CA THR A 420 -10.64 31.54 13.27
C THR A 420 -10.11 31.45 14.70
N GLN A 421 -9.25 32.39 15.10
CA GLN A 421 -8.70 32.43 16.46
C GLN A 421 -9.80 32.52 17.53
N ASP A 422 -10.89 33.23 17.25
CA ASP A 422 -12.05 33.34 18.15
C ASP A 422 -12.73 31.98 18.34
N VAL A 423 -12.95 31.24 17.25
CA VAL A 423 -13.52 29.89 17.29
C VAL A 423 -12.60 28.93 18.04
N THR A 424 -11.29 28.94 17.76
CA THR A 424 -10.32 28.13 18.48
C THR A 424 -10.33 28.43 19.98
N SER A 425 -10.43 29.71 20.36
CA SER A 425 -10.51 30.14 21.76
C SER A 425 -11.80 29.67 22.42
N PHE A 426 -12.94 29.80 21.73
CA PHE A 426 -14.24 29.28 22.18
C PHE A 426 -14.19 27.79 22.50
N TYR A 427 -13.65 26.96 21.59
CA TYR A 427 -13.51 25.53 21.82
C TYR A 427 -12.53 25.21 22.95
N SER A 428 -11.45 25.99 23.10
CA SER A 428 -10.52 25.81 24.22
C SER A 428 -11.19 26.11 25.56
N GLU A 429 -11.95 27.21 25.66
CA GLU A 429 -12.71 27.54 26.87
C GLU A 429 -13.78 26.51 27.19
N ALA A 430 -14.52 26.04 26.18
CA ALA A 430 -15.50 24.98 26.35
C ALA A 430 -14.85 23.71 26.90
N ARG A 431 -13.67 23.35 26.37
CA ARG A 431 -12.93 22.17 26.83
C ARG A 431 -12.48 22.30 28.28
N ASP A 432 -11.99 23.46 28.69
CA ASP A 432 -11.54 23.71 30.06
C ASP A 432 -12.71 23.78 31.07
N ARG A 433 -13.92 24.17 30.61
CA ARG A 433 -15.12 24.28 31.45
C ARG A 433 -15.88 22.96 31.62
N PHE A 434 -15.96 22.14 30.58
CA PHE A 434 -16.86 20.97 30.55
C PHE A 434 -16.16 19.63 30.81
N PHE A 435 -14.82 19.57 30.80
CA PHE A 435 -14.08 18.30 30.96
C PHE A 435 -13.03 18.38 32.07
N GLU A 436 -13.31 17.70 33.19
CA GLU A 436 -12.32 17.30 34.17
C GLU A 436 -11.69 15.97 33.71
N ASP A 437 -10.38 15.80 33.87
CA ASP A 437 -9.60 14.60 33.52
C ASP A 437 -9.34 14.31 32.03
N GLY A 438 -8.38 15.02 31.43
CA GLY A 438 -7.45 14.47 30.42
C GLY A 438 -8.01 13.93 29.09
N LYS A 439 -9.33 13.82 28.92
CA LYS A 439 -10.01 13.27 27.74
C LYS A 439 -10.51 14.43 26.88
N ARG A 440 -9.64 14.90 26.00
CA ARG A 440 -9.91 16.01 25.07
C ARG A 440 -10.50 15.46 23.77
N TYR A 441 -11.79 15.17 23.73
CA TYR A 441 -12.48 14.67 22.52
C TYR A 441 -13.24 15.75 21.74
N VAL A 442 -13.24 17.00 22.22
CA VAL A 442 -13.80 18.12 21.47
C VAL A 442 -12.68 18.88 20.78
N LEU A 443 -12.70 18.84 19.45
CA LEU A 443 -11.75 19.50 18.58
C LEU A 443 -12.37 20.75 17.95
N SER A 444 -11.53 21.75 17.66
CA SER A 444 -11.95 22.92 16.90
C SER A 444 -12.32 22.49 15.48
N MET A 445 -13.48 22.93 15.01
CA MET A 445 -13.97 22.63 13.66
C MET A 445 -13.78 23.84 12.75
N GLY A 446 -13.63 23.61 11.45
CA GLY A 446 -13.76 24.61 10.40
C GLY A 446 -14.86 24.21 9.41
N LYS A 447 -14.83 24.77 8.20
CA LYS A 447 -15.75 24.41 7.12
C LYS A 447 -15.03 23.74 5.97
N LEU A 448 -15.54 22.58 5.57
CA LEU A 448 -15.22 21.93 4.31
C LEU A 448 -16.24 22.37 3.26
N VAL A 449 -15.79 23.02 2.20
CA VAL A 449 -16.67 23.52 1.14
C VAL A 449 -16.51 22.67 -0.11
N CYS A 450 -17.60 22.02 -0.52
CA CYS A 450 -17.63 21.12 -1.66
C CYS A 450 -18.63 21.59 -2.72
N LYS A 451 -18.42 21.16 -3.96
CA LYS A 451 -19.42 21.20 -5.04
C LYS A 451 -19.78 19.76 -5.42
N ARG A 452 -20.92 19.56 -6.07
CA ARG A 452 -21.28 18.25 -6.61
C ARG A 452 -20.32 17.85 -7.71
N TRP A 453 -19.94 16.59 -7.72
CA TRP A 453 -19.12 15.92 -8.73
C TRP A 453 -19.84 14.65 -9.18
N GLU A 454 -19.77 14.35 -10.47
CA GLU A 454 -20.35 13.12 -11.01
C GLU A 454 -19.30 12.01 -10.97
N LEU A 455 -19.59 10.95 -10.22
CA LEU A 455 -18.74 9.76 -10.16
C LEU A 455 -18.72 9.10 -11.56
N PRO A 456 -17.54 8.91 -12.18
CA PRO A 456 -17.42 8.21 -13.45
C PRO A 456 -18.01 6.81 -13.35
N PHE A 457 -18.75 6.40 -14.38
CA PHE A 457 -19.39 5.09 -14.47
C PHE A 457 -20.35 4.76 -13.32
N ALA A 458 -20.89 5.78 -12.64
CA ALA A 458 -21.93 5.59 -11.63
C ALA A 458 -23.08 4.73 -12.19
N PRO A 459 -23.64 3.81 -11.38
CA PRO A 459 -24.77 3.01 -11.81
C PRO A 459 -25.92 3.92 -12.26
N GLN A 460 -26.62 3.52 -13.33
CA GLN A 460 -27.77 4.27 -13.81
C GLN A 460 -28.81 4.38 -12.70
N SER A 461 -29.32 5.58 -12.48
CA SER A 461 -30.37 5.80 -11.49
C SER A 461 -31.66 5.15 -11.96
N ASP A 462 -32.33 4.41 -11.07
CA ASP A 462 -33.68 3.86 -11.30
C ASP A 462 -34.77 4.96 -11.37
N LEU A 463 -34.40 6.23 -11.16
CA LEU A 463 -35.31 7.35 -11.29
C LEU A 463 -35.65 7.64 -12.76
N PRO A 464 -36.92 8.01 -13.06
CA PRO A 464 -37.29 8.40 -14.42
C PRO A 464 -36.40 9.54 -14.95
N PRO A 465 -36.03 9.55 -16.26
CA PRO A 465 -35.10 10.53 -16.82
C PRO A 465 -35.46 11.99 -16.53
N HIS A 466 -36.75 12.34 -16.62
CA HIS A 466 -37.23 13.69 -16.33
C HIS A 466 -37.02 14.11 -14.84
N VAL A 467 -37.03 13.16 -13.90
CA VAL A 467 -36.74 13.41 -12.48
C VAL A 467 -35.25 13.63 -12.29
N VAL A 468 -34.42 12.84 -12.97
CA VAL A 468 -32.96 13.00 -12.96
C VAL A 468 -32.59 14.36 -13.54
N GLU A 469 -33.16 14.75 -14.67
CA GLU A 469 -32.93 16.05 -15.30
C GLU A 469 -33.41 17.21 -14.43
N ALA A 470 -34.58 17.11 -13.81
CA ALA A 470 -35.06 18.13 -12.87
C ALA A 470 -34.14 18.26 -11.65
N ARG A 471 -33.63 17.14 -11.10
CA ARG A 471 -32.65 17.14 -10.00
C ARG A 471 -31.30 17.73 -10.44
N LYS A 472 -30.83 17.42 -11.65
CA LYS A 472 -29.62 18.01 -12.24
C LYS A 472 -29.78 19.52 -12.44
N ALA A 473 -30.93 19.97 -12.94
CA ALA A 473 -31.24 21.39 -13.13
C ALA A 473 -31.33 22.16 -11.79
N ALA A 474 -31.91 21.55 -10.75
CA ALA A 474 -31.92 22.11 -9.40
C ALA A 474 -30.53 22.17 -8.75
N ALA A 475 -29.65 21.22 -9.10
CA ALA A 475 -28.28 21.13 -8.60
C ALA A 475 -27.30 22.09 -9.30
N ALA A 476 -27.55 22.46 -10.57
CA ALA A 476 -26.66 23.23 -11.44
C ALA A 476 -26.44 24.70 -11.01
N VAL A 477 -27.23 25.22 -10.08
CA VAL A 477 -27.06 26.59 -9.56
C VAL A 477 -26.03 26.59 -8.43
N ASN A 478 -24.74 26.51 -8.78
CA ASN A 478 -23.58 26.94 -7.96
C ASN A 478 -23.69 26.65 -6.45
N SER A 479 -24.25 25.51 -6.07
CA SER A 479 -24.65 25.25 -4.69
C SER A 479 -23.48 24.61 -3.96
N GLU A 480 -22.56 25.47 -3.52
CA GLU A 480 -21.54 25.06 -2.56
C GLU A 480 -22.21 24.47 -1.33
N ILE A 481 -21.80 23.25 -0.97
CA ILE A 481 -22.27 22.56 0.21
C ILE A 481 -21.17 22.69 1.27
N GLN A 482 -21.56 23.14 2.45
CA GLN A 482 -20.66 23.35 3.57
C GLN A 482 -20.88 22.26 4.61
N PHE A 483 -19.78 21.68 5.08
CA PHE A 483 -19.77 20.69 6.16
C PHE A 483 -18.84 21.17 7.27
N LEU A 484 -19.23 20.97 8.53
CA LEU A 484 -18.33 21.21 9.65
C LEU A 484 -17.45 19.99 9.85
N VAL A 485 -16.14 20.19 9.90
CA VAL A 485 -15.13 19.12 10.02
C VAL A 485 -14.00 19.63 10.90
N GLU A 486 -13.35 18.74 11.65
CA GLU A 486 -12.29 19.08 12.59
C GLU A 486 -11.04 19.64 11.88
N GLU A 487 -10.40 20.63 12.52
CA GLU A 487 -9.25 21.36 11.99
C GLU A 487 -8.11 20.43 11.53
N GLU A 488 -7.89 19.34 12.26
CA GLU A 488 -6.83 18.39 11.96
C GLU A 488 -7.06 17.66 10.60
N THR A 489 -8.31 17.28 10.33
CA THR A 489 -8.73 16.69 9.05
C THR A 489 -8.67 17.73 7.94
N LEU A 490 -9.18 18.94 8.19
CA LEU A 490 -9.18 20.04 7.23
C LEU A 490 -7.78 20.43 6.76
N LYS A 491 -6.77 20.41 7.62
CA LYS A 491 -5.35 20.70 7.26
C LYS A 491 -4.78 19.73 6.22
N ARG A 492 -5.38 18.55 6.05
CA ARG A 492 -4.93 17.50 5.12
C ARG A 492 -5.85 17.39 3.90
N CYS A 493 -7.04 17.98 3.93
CA CYS A 493 -7.89 18.11 2.75
C CYS A 493 -7.22 19.02 1.70
N VAL A 494 -7.15 18.55 0.45
CA VAL A 494 -6.59 19.31 -0.69
C VAL A 494 -7.74 19.66 -1.64
N PRO A 495 -7.90 20.93 -2.05
CA PRO A 495 -8.86 21.31 -3.08
C PRO A 495 -8.68 20.48 -4.36
N GLY A 496 -9.77 19.92 -4.87
CA GLY A 496 -9.82 18.99 -6.01
C GLY A 496 -9.92 17.51 -5.62
N MET A 497 -9.64 17.14 -4.36
CA MET A 497 -9.97 15.82 -3.83
C MET A 497 -11.47 15.58 -3.94
N LYS A 498 -11.85 14.32 -4.12
CA LYS A 498 -13.25 13.94 -4.37
C LYS A 498 -13.69 12.90 -3.36
N LEU A 499 -14.98 12.89 -3.05
CA LEU A 499 -15.60 12.02 -2.06
C LEU A 499 -16.87 11.43 -2.68
N ASP A 500 -17.10 10.14 -2.52
CA ASP A 500 -18.43 9.54 -2.64
C ASP A 500 -18.99 9.40 -1.23
N ALA A 501 -20.08 10.11 -0.93
CA ALA A 501 -20.59 10.21 0.42
C ALA A 501 -22.11 10.26 0.47
N VAL A 502 -22.67 9.74 1.56
CA VAL A 502 -24.10 9.94 1.87
C VAL A 502 -24.23 11.23 2.65
N VAL A 503 -24.98 12.17 2.10
CA VAL A 503 -25.24 13.49 2.69
C VAL A 503 -26.69 13.56 3.14
N LYS A 504 -26.90 14.07 4.35
CA LYS A 504 -28.22 14.27 4.95
C LYS A 504 -28.43 15.73 5.29
N GLU A 505 -29.68 16.18 5.24
CA GLU A 505 -30.10 17.51 5.67
C GLU A 505 -31.05 17.41 6.85
N LEU A 506 -30.81 18.21 7.89
CA LEU A 506 -31.69 18.32 9.05
C LEU A 506 -32.81 19.32 8.80
N SER A 507 -33.92 19.21 9.52
CA SER A 507 -35.03 20.18 9.52
C SER A 507 -34.60 21.62 9.87
N LEU A 508 -33.42 21.78 10.47
CA LEU A 508 -32.76 23.06 10.77
C LEU A 508 -32.01 23.67 9.57
N GLY A 509 -32.03 23.03 8.39
CA GLY A 509 -31.30 23.44 7.19
C GLY A 509 -29.80 23.16 7.22
N ILE A 510 -29.36 22.26 8.11
CA ILE A 510 -27.94 21.90 8.28
C ILE A 510 -27.66 20.63 7.51
N LYS A 511 -26.70 20.71 6.59
CA LYS A 511 -26.20 19.55 5.83
C LYS A 511 -24.98 18.96 6.51
N TRP A 512 -24.89 17.65 6.50
CA TRP A 512 -23.84 16.91 7.18
C TRP A 512 -23.56 15.58 6.45
N ILE A 513 -22.37 15.03 6.66
CA ILE A 513 -21.91 13.79 6.00
C ILE A 513 -22.25 12.58 6.87
N ASP A 514 -23.20 11.76 6.45
CA ASP A 514 -23.58 10.52 7.18
C ASP A 514 -22.47 9.50 7.20
N ARG A 515 -21.86 9.26 6.04
CA ARG A 515 -20.69 8.42 5.88
C ARG A 515 -20.02 8.73 4.55
N VAL A 516 -18.72 8.45 4.48
CA VAL A 516 -17.94 8.48 3.25
C VAL A 516 -17.74 7.05 2.80
N GLU A 517 -18.12 6.75 1.56
CA GLU A 517 -17.99 5.43 0.95
C GLU A 517 -16.60 5.27 0.31
N LYS A 518 -16.15 6.29 -0.43
CA LYS A 518 -14.84 6.32 -1.09
C LYS A 518 -14.26 7.73 -1.13
N VAL A 519 -12.94 7.83 -1.11
CA VAL A 519 -12.20 9.07 -1.36
C VAL A 519 -11.29 8.93 -2.57
N TYR A 520 -11.06 10.04 -3.26
CA TYR A 520 -10.26 10.10 -4.48
C TYR A 520 -9.31 11.29 -4.45
N PRO A 521 -8.07 11.13 -4.95
CA PRO A 521 -7.12 12.24 -5.05
C PRO A 521 -7.55 13.28 -6.11
N THR A 522 -6.90 14.43 -6.10
CA THR A 522 -7.11 15.54 -7.04
C THR A 522 -6.95 15.11 -8.49
N PHE A 523 -5.97 14.25 -8.74
CA PHE A 523 -5.61 13.72 -10.06
C PHE A 523 -6.38 12.43 -10.44
N PHE A 524 -7.46 12.09 -9.72
CA PHE A 524 -8.26 10.92 -10.05
C PHE A 524 -8.77 10.95 -11.49
N ILE A 525 -8.50 9.86 -12.22
CA ILE A 525 -8.99 9.60 -13.56
C ILE A 525 -9.50 8.16 -13.59
N ALA A 526 -10.73 7.98 -14.08
CA ALA A 526 -11.30 6.67 -14.33
C ALA A 526 -11.05 6.28 -15.79
N LEU A 527 -10.42 5.13 -16.03
CA LEU A 527 -10.17 4.62 -17.37
C LEU A 527 -11.22 3.57 -17.76
N LEU A 528 -11.53 3.48 -19.04
CA LEU A 528 -12.33 2.37 -19.57
C LEU A 528 -11.60 1.03 -19.44
N ASN A 529 -10.26 1.06 -19.50
CA ASN A 529 -9.38 -0.11 -19.34
C ASN A 529 -9.68 -0.86 -18.03
N ASP A 530 -10.01 -0.14 -16.96
CA ASP A 530 -10.33 -0.70 -15.65
C ASP A 530 -11.57 -1.61 -15.69
N ARG A 531 -12.48 -1.41 -16.65
CA ARG A 531 -13.71 -2.22 -16.80
C ARG A 531 -13.58 -3.37 -17.79
N VAL A 532 -12.64 -3.29 -18.73
CA VAL A 532 -12.48 -4.28 -19.80
C VAL A 532 -11.70 -5.50 -19.33
N ARG A 533 -10.80 -5.37 -18.35
CA ARG A 533 -9.98 -6.49 -17.87
C ARG A 533 -10.76 -7.64 -17.26
N GLU A 534 -11.88 -7.35 -16.61
CA GLU A 534 -12.75 -8.37 -16.01
C GLU A 534 -13.82 -8.87 -16.99
N TRP A 535 -13.87 -8.32 -18.21
CA TRP A 535 -14.83 -8.71 -19.22
C TRP A 535 -14.35 -9.99 -19.91
N HIS A 536 -15.07 -11.08 -19.67
CA HIS A 536 -14.97 -12.29 -20.46
C HIS A 536 -16.12 -12.33 -21.45
N GLU A 537 -15.83 -12.62 -22.72
CA GLU A 537 -16.86 -12.85 -23.71
C GLU A 537 -17.81 -13.94 -23.19
N PRO A 538 -19.14 -13.69 -23.13
CA PRO A 538 -20.07 -14.65 -22.60
C PRO A 538 -19.95 -15.95 -23.40
N GLY A 539 -19.50 -17.02 -22.73
CA GLY A 539 -19.48 -18.34 -23.33
C GLY A 539 -20.89 -18.77 -23.78
N PRO A 540 -21.00 -19.77 -24.67
CA PRO A 540 -22.29 -20.26 -25.14
C PRO A 540 -23.21 -20.58 -23.94
N PRO A 541 -24.51 -20.28 -24.04
CA PRO A 541 -25.40 -20.38 -22.88
C PRO A 541 -25.38 -21.81 -22.32
N LYS A 542 -25.13 -21.93 -21.01
CA LYS A 542 -25.11 -23.21 -20.31
C LYS A 542 -26.43 -23.97 -20.57
N PRO A 543 -26.42 -25.32 -20.61
CA PRO A 543 -27.62 -26.13 -20.87
C PRO A 543 -28.82 -25.79 -19.97
N CYS A 544 -28.57 -25.38 -18.72
CA CYS A 544 -29.61 -24.94 -17.79
C CYS A 544 -30.26 -23.60 -18.20
N MET A 545 -29.48 -22.66 -18.74
CA MET A 545 -29.96 -21.38 -19.25
C MET A 545 -30.73 -21.59 -20.56
N MET A 546 -30.28 -22.49 -21.43
CA MET A 546 -31.04 -22.90 -22.62
C MET A 546 -32.40 -23.50 -22.24
N ARG A 547 -32.46 -24.39 -21.24
CA ARG A 547 -33.74 -24.94 -20.73
C ARG A 547 -34.67 -23.87 -20.18
N GLN A 548 -34.16 -22.91 -19.41
CA GLN A 548 -34.97 -21.80 -18.89
C GLN A 548 -35.44 -20.86 -19.99
N ASN A 549 -34.59 -20.56 -20.98
CA ASN A 549 -34.98 -19.74 -22.13
C ASN A 549 -36.02 -20.45 -22.99
N MET A 550 -35.89 -21.75 -23.23
CA MET A 550 -36.91 -22.57 -23.91
C MET A 550 -38.23 -22.59 -23.14
N GLN A 551 -38.20 -22.67 -21.81
CA GLN A 551 -39.40 -22.56 -20.98
C GLN A 551 -40.03 -21.16 -21.00
N LYS A 552 -39.23 -20.09 -21.04
CA LYS A 552 -39.72 -18.71 -21.19
C LYS A 552 -40.32 -18.47 -22.58
N LEU A 553 -39.67 -18.96 -23.64
CA LEU A 553 -40.19 -18.92 -25.01
C LEU A 553 -41.49 -19.71 -25.16
N ALA A 554 -41.58 -20.90 -24.56
CA ALA A 554 -42.80 -21.70 -24.52
C ALA A 554 -43.94 -20.99 -23.76
N LYS A 555 -43.64 -20.31 -22.65
CA LYS A 555 -44.63 -19.53 -21.88
C LYS A 555 -45.07 -18.25 -22.59
N SER A 556 -44.22 -17.66 -23.44
CA SER A 556 -44.52 -16.45 -24.20
C SER A 556 -45.26 -16.70 -25.52
N GLY A 557 -45.49 -17.96 -25.91
CA GLY A 557 -46.08 -18.33 -27.21
C GLY A 557 -45.14 -18.15 -28.43
N ALA A 558 -43.95 -17.55 -28.24
CA ALA A 558 -43.00 -17.31 -29.32
C ALA A 558 -42.36 -18.60 -29.89
N LEU A 559 -42.37 -19.69 -29.13
CA LEU A 559 -41.84 -20.99 -29.59
C LEU A 559 -42.65 -21.56 -30.76
N GLU A 560 -43.98 -21.39 -30.75
CA GLU A 560 -44.87 -21.86 -31.82
C GLU A 560 -44.69 -21.06 -33.11
N ALA A 561 -44.37 -19.76 -33.01
CA ALA A 561 -44.07 -18.90 -34.16
C ALA A 561 -42.75 -19.27 -34.86
N ILE A 562 -41.74 -19.71 -34.10
CA ILE A 562 -40.45 -20.15 -34.65
C ILE A 562 -40.59 -21.55 -35.29
N MET A 563 -41.33 -22.47 -34.66
CA MET A 563 -41.56 -23.81 -35.23
C MET A 563 -42.49 -23.81 -36.45
N ALA A 564 -43.41 -22.83 -36.57
CA ALA A 564 -44.28 -22.69 -37.73
C ALA A 564 -43.58 -22.07 -38.97
N GLY A 565 -42.40 -21.46 -38.81
CA GLY A 565 -41.67 -20.77 -39.89
C GLY A 565 -40.55 -21.58 -40.56
N GLY A 566 -40.20 -22.77 -40.05
CA GLY A 566 -39.02 -23.53 -40.48
C GLY A 566 -39.32 -24.79 -41.29
N SER A 567 -39.89 -24.66 -42.49
CA SER A 567 -39.83 -25.71 -43.52
C SER A 567 -38.68 -25.40 -44.50
N GLY A 568 -37.50 -25.90 -44.20
CA GLY A 568 -36.32 -25.73 -45.04
C GLY A 568 -35.20 -26.62 -44.50
N THR A 569 -35.08 -27.80 -45.10
CA THR A 569 -34.00 -28.76 -44.89
C THR A 569 -32.65 -28.13 -45.23
N ASP A 570 -31.65 -28.26 -44.36
CA ASP A 570 -30.32 -28.73 -44.76
C ASP A 570 -29.46 -29.09 -43.52
N GLY A 571 -28.64 -30.13 -43.70
CA GLY A 571 -28.07 -30.95 -42.65
C GLY A 571 -26.90 -30.35 -41.86
N PHE A 572 -26.71 -30.91 -40.66
CA PHE A 572 -25.45 -30.86 -39.95
C PHE A 572 -25.26 -32.20 -39.21
N GLU A 573 -24.37 -33.04 -39.73
CA GLU A 573 -23.89 -34.24 -39.05
C GLU A 573 -22.94 -33.81 -37.93
N GLY A 574 -23.24 -34.23 -36.70
CA GLY A 574 -22.35 -34.11 -35.54
C GLY A 574 -22.07 -35.49 -34.97
N GLU A 575 -20.84 -35.98 -35.17
CA GLU A 575 -20.34 -37.21 -34.59
C GLU A 575 -20.37 -37.14 -33.05
N GLY A 576 -21.12 -38.05 -32.44
CA GLY A 576 -21.14 -38.26 -30.99
C GLY A 576 -20.03 -39.21 -30.56
N GLY A 577 -19.03 -38.69 -29.87
CA GLY A 577 -18.15 -39.47 -28.99
C GLY A 577 -18.65 -39.38 -27.56
N MET A 578 -19.31 -40.44 -27.10
CA MET A 578 -19.59 -40.70 -25.68
C MET A 578 -18.28 -40.85 -24.92
N ASP A 579 -18.09 -40.08 -23.84
CA ASP A 579 -17.19 -40.46 -22.76
C ASP A 579 -17.95 -40.32 -21.44
N ASP A 580 -18.28 -41.47 -20.86
CA ASP A 580 -18.96 -41.63 -19.59
C ASP A 580 -17.90 -41.60 -18.47
N GLY A 581 -17.93 -40.56 -17.64
CA GLY A 581 -16.97 -40.37 -16.55
C GLY A 581 -17.61 -39.79 -15.28
N ASP A 582 -18.28 -40.67 -14.54
CA ASP A 582 -18.45 -40.75 -13.08
C ASP A 582 -18.32 -39.44 -12.25
N TYR A 583 -19.47 -38.93 -11.77
CA TYR A 583 -19.53 -37.95 -10.68
C TYR A 583 -19.89 -38.69 -9.38
N SER A 584 -18.88 -38.92 -8.53
CA SER A 584 -19.09 -39.31 -7.14
C SER A 584 -19.34 -38.07 -6.29
N ASP A 585 -20.56 -37.95 -5.77
CA ASP A 585 -20.93 -37.05 -4.67
C ASP A 585 -20.19 -37.43 -3.39
N GLU A 586 -19.26 -36.60 -2.94
CA GLU A 586 -18.89 -36.52 -1.51
C GLU A 586 -18.65 -35.06 -1.12
N ASP A 587 -19.66 -34.46 -0.49
CA ASP A 587 -19.52 -33.29 0.37
C ASP A 587 -18.60 -33.61 1.57
N PRO A 588 -17.80 -32.64 2.04
CA PRO A 588 -17.48 -32.59 3.46
C PRO A 588 -17.92 -31.28 4.11
N LYS A 589 -18.42 -31.47 5.35
CA LYS A 589 -18.81 -30.48 6.35
C LYS A 589 -17.73 -29.46 6.70
#